data_AF-A0A5B0S3K0-F1
#
_entry.id   AF-A0A5B0S3K0-F1
#
_cell.length_a   1.000
_cell.length_b   1.000
_cell.length_c   1.000
_cell.angle_alpha   90.00
_cell.angle_beta   90.00
_cell.angle_gamma   90.00
#
_symmetry.space_group_name_H-M   'P 1'
#
loop_
_entity.id
_entity.type
_entity.pdbx_description
1 polymer ?
#
loop_
_entity_poly.entity_id
_entity_poly.type
_entity_poly.pdbx_seq_one_letter_code
_entity_poly.pdbx_strand_id
1 'polypeptide(L)'
;MASRSAQATATSKKRKNVDREEAEQDVPGGAGALTTSSSSTKPYKSKVLILCSRGITYRMRHLMNDLANLITHGKKDAKLDSKHALPSINELADLNSCNHALYFESRRHSDLYLWASRCPNGPSIRFHVVNVHTMDEMKMTDFVPPVQALKEHKTEAALKYVGRKEQESSRESRKELINMMRPDDELEKRKVFA
;
A
#
# COMPACT_ATOMS: atom_id res chain seq x y z
N MET A 1 55.35 -5.90 45.70
CA MET A 1 54.57 -7.09 46.10
C MET A 1 53.49 -7.34 45.06
N ALA A 2 53.42 -8.59 44.59
CA ALA A 2 52.35 -9.29 43.84
C ALA A 2 51.61 -8.53 42.72
N SER A 3 51.90 -8.77 41.43
CA SER A 3 51.47 -9.94 40.63
C SER A 3 49.96 -10.19 40.60
N ARG A 4 49.36 -10.06 39.40
CA ARG A 4 48.33 -10.98 38.88
C ARG A 4 48.09 -10.74 37.39
N SER A 5 48.41 -11.77 36.62
CA SER A 5 48.05 -12.04 35.24
C SER A 5 46.63 -12.58 35.14
N ALA A 6 45.96 -12.34 34.02
CA ALA A 6 45.05 -13.30 33.37
C ALA A 6 44.73 -12.86 31.93
N GLN A 7 45.04 -13.74 30.97
CA GLN A 7 44.60 -13.71 29.58
C GLN A 7 43.16 -14.22 29.46
N ALA A 8 42.41 -13.71 28.47
CA ALA A 8 41.35 -14.48 27.79
C ALA A 8 41.14 -13.98 26.34
N THR A 9 40.78 -14.94 25.49
CA THR A 9 40.82 -15.05 24.03
C THR A 9 39.61 -14.46 23.25
N ALA A 10 39.91 -13.98 22.03
CA ALA A 10 39.18 -14.08 20.74
C ALA A 10 37.65 -13.82 20.63
N THR A 11 37.25 -12.91 19.72
CA THR A 11 36.59 -13.26 18.42
C THR A 11 36.23 -12.01 17.61
N SER A 12 36.40 -12.13 16.29
CA SER A 12 36.28 -11.10 15.27
C SER A 12 34.83 -10.84 14.85
N LYS A 13 34.42 -9.57 14.72
CA LYS A 13 33.31 -9.19 13.82
C LYS A 13 33.40 -7.73 13.35
N LYS A 14 34.03 -7.56 12.19
CA LYS A 14 33.67 -6.69 11.06
C LYS A 14 32.75 -5.51 11.40
N ARG A 15 33.35 -4.36 11.77
CA ARG A 15 32.71 -3.05 11.69
C ARG A 15 32.82 -2.56 10.25
N LYS A 16 31.69 -2.38 9.56
CA LYS A 16 31.67 -1.72 8.25
C LYS A 16 31.30 -0.25 8.47
N ASN A 17 32.16 0.57 7.88
CA ASN A 17 32.37 1.98 8.10
C ASN A 17 31.18 2.86 7.65
N VAL A 18 30.96 3.91 8.44
CA VAL A 18 30.21 5.13 8.11
C VAL A 18 31.15 6.01 7.32
N ASP A 19 30.73 6.49 6.15
CA ASP A 19 31.34 7.58 5.38
C ASP A 19 30.39 7.80 4.17
N ARG A 20 30.14 8.98 3.61
CA ARG A 20 30.57 10.35 3.85
C ARG A 20 29.87 11.16 2.75
N GLU A 21 29.45 12.37 3.08
CA GLU A 21 28.91 13.33 2.11
C GLU A 21 29.97 13.61 1.02
N GLU A 22 29.56 13.58 -0.25
CA GLU A 22 30.34 14.14 -1.34
C GLU A 22 29.50 15.20 -2.06
N ALA A 23 30.04 16.42 -2.03
CA ALA A 23 29.63 17.57 -2.80
C ALA A 23 30.08 17.40 -4.26
N GLU A 24 29.21 17.67 -5.22
CA GLU A 24 29.62 17.83 -6.61
C GLU A 24 29.72 19.31 -6.97
N GLN A 25 30.90 19.66 -7.50
CA GLN A 25 31.33 20.95 -8.03
C GLN A 25 30.87 21.15 -9.49
N ASP A 26 30.78 22.43 -9.85
CA ASP A 26 30.51 22.97 -11.18
C ASP A 26 31.47 22.52 -12.32
N VAL A 27 30.85 22.41 -13.51
CA VAL A 27 31.27 22.33 -14.94
C VAL A 27 32.60 23.01 -15.38
N PRO A 28 33.22 22.75 -16.59
CA PRO A 28 32.56 22.53 -17.91
C PRO A 28 33.22 21.60 -18.98
N GLY A 29 32.42 21.25 -20.00
CA GLY A 29 32.83 21.23 -21.42
C GLY A 29 33.53 19.99 -22.00
N GLY A 30 32.85 19.26 -22.90
CA GLY A 30 33.49 18.28 -23.79
C GLY A 30 32.50 17.42 -24.56
N ALA A 31 32.29 17.75 -25.83
CA ALA A 31 31.45 16.99 -26.76
C ALA A 31 32.07 15.62 -27.09
N GLY A 32 31.26 14.55 -26.99
CA GLY A 32 31.64 13.25 -27.55
C GLY A 32 30.88 12.06 -26.97
N ALA A 33 30.20 11.33 -27.87
CA ALA A 33 29.64 9.99 -27.70
C ALA A 33 28.36 9.83 -26.86
N LEU A 34 27.23 9.80 -27.60
CA LEU A 34 25.94 9.25 -27.18
C LEU A 34 26.10 7.76 -26.85
N THR A 35 26.44 7.45 -25.60
CA THR A 35 26.28 6.12 -25.04
C THR A 35 24.88 6.02 -24.47
N THR A 36 24.01 5.27 -25.14
CA THR A 36 22.68 4.92 -24.65
C THR A 36 22.84 3.99 -23.45
N SER A 37 23.20 4.56 -22.30
CA SER A 37 23.05 3.88 -21.01
C SER A 37 21.55 3.88 -20.72
N SER A 38 20.88 2.78 -21.08
CA SER A 38 19.55 2.45 -20.56
C SER A 38 19.70 2.18 -19.07
N SER A 39 19.97 3.23 -18.29
CA SER A 39 19.84 3.18 -16.85
C SER A 39 18.38 2.84 -16.60
N SER A 40 18.13 1.64 -16.11
CA SER A 40 16.84 1.25 -15.56
C SER A 40 16.64 2.08 -14.29
N THR A 41 16.31 3.35 -14.49
CA THR A 41 15.99 4.30 -13.45
C THR A 41 14.80 3.72 -12.71
N LYS A 42 15.04 3.28 -11.47
CA LYS A 42 13.98 2.73 -10.63
C LYS A 42 12.85 3.77 -10.58
N PRO A 43 11.60 3.40 -10.87
CA PRO A 43 10.52 4.37 -10.90
C PRO A 43 10.39 5.01 -9.52
N TYR A 44 10.20 6.33 -9.49
CA TYR A 44 10.04 7.10 -8.26
C TYR A 44 8.84 6.57 -7.48
N LYS A 45 9.09 6.07 -6.27
CA LYS A 45 8.04 5.56 -5.37
C LYS A 45 7.58 6.71 -4.48
N SER A 46 6.67 7.54 -4.99
CA SER A 46 5.91 8.47 -4.16
C SER A 46 4.80 7.73 -3.43
N LYS A 47 4.59 8.06 -2.16
CA LYS A 47 3.40 7.70 -1.41
C LYS A 47 2.81 8.97 -0.83
N VAL A 48 1.50 9.11 -0.98
CA VAL A 48 0.75 10.27 -0.51
C VAL A 48 -0.14 9.82 0.64
N LEU A 49 0.05 10.41 1.81
CA LEU A 49 -0.84 10.21 2.94
C LEU A 49 -2.05 11.14 2.80
N ILE A 50 -3.26 10.59 2.89
CA ILE A 50 -4.51 11.35 2.81
C ILE A 50 -5.19 11.30 4.18
N LEU A 51 -5.26 12.46 4.82
CA LEU A 51 -5.81 12.66 6.16
C LEU A 51 -6.94 13.67 6.15
N CYS A 52 -7.84 13.57 7.12
CA CYS A 52 -8.89 14.56 7.33
C CYS A 52 -9.05 14.90 8.80
N SER A 53 -9.46 16.14 9.06
CA SER A 53 -9.84 16.64 10.37
C SER A 53 -11.22 16.13 10.79
N ARG A 54 -11.51 16.18 12.09
CA ARG A 54 -12.88 15.98 12.59
C ARG A 54 -13.80 17.12 12.17
N GLY A 55 -15.04 16.75 11.86
CA GLY A 55 -16.06 17.67 11.37
C GLY A 55 -16.09 17.83 9.85
N ILE A 56 -15.46 16.94 9.09
CA ILE A 56 -15.59 16.89 7.63
C ILE A 56 -17.04 16.54 7.22
N THR A 57 -17.67 17.37 6.39
CA THR A 57 -19.06 17.19 5.94
C THR A 57 -19.19 16.05 4.94
N TYR A 58 -20.43 15.70 4.57
CA TYR A 58 -20.70 14.67 3.57
C TYR A 58 -19.99 14.97 2.24
N ARG A 59 -20.22 16.15 1.66
CA ARG A 59 -19.61 16.55 0.38
C ARG A 59 -18.09 16.50 0.40
N MET A 60 -17.47 17.00 1.47
CA MET A 60 -16.01 16.99 1.62
C MET A 60 -15.44 15.56 1.70
N ARG A 61 -16.17 14.60 2.29
CA ARG A 61 -15.75 13.19 2.31
C ARG A 61 -15.82 12.55 0.93
N HIS A 62 -16.83 12.89 0.13
CA HIS A 62 -16.91 12.44 -1.26
C HIS A 62 -15.74 13.00 -2.08
N LEU A 63 -15.46 14.30 -1.99
CA LEU A 63 -14.27 14.89 -2.62
C LEU A 63 -12.96 14.17 -2.22
N MET A 64 -12.79 13.87 -0.94
CA MET A 64 -11.60 13.14 -0.46
C MET A 64 -11.53 11.73 -1.04
N ASN A 65 -12.65 11.02 -1.15
CA ASN A 65 -12.70 9.69 -1.76
C ASN A 65 -12.42 9.76 -3.27
N ASP A 66 -12.94 10.78 -3.97
CA ASP A 66 -12.69 11.02 -5.39
C ASP A 66 -11.19 11.26 -5.63
N LEU A 67 -10.54 12.06 -4.77
CA LEU A 67 -9.10 12.28 -4.82
C LEU A 67 -8.29 11.03 -4.46
N ALA A 68 -8.73 10.25 -3.47
CA ALA A 68 -8.07 8.98 -3.12
C ALA A 68 -8.16 7.95 -4.26
N ASN A 69 -9.23 7.98 -5.04
CA ASN A 69 -9.42 7.14 -6.21
C ASN A 69 -8.55 7.59 -7.39
N LEU A 70 -8.36 8.90 -7.57
CA LEU A 70 -7.49 9.46 -8.59
C LEU A 70 -6.00 9.22 -8.28
N ILE A 71 -5.61 9.33 -7.01
CA ILE A 71 -4.23 9.15 -6.56
C ILE A 71 -3.98 7.65 -6.28
N THR A 72 -3.45 6.95 -7.27
CA THR A 72 -3.21 5.50 -7.22
C THR A 72 -2.26 5.03 -6.12
N HIS A 73 -1.38 5.93 -5.65
CA HIS A 73 -0.41 5.70 -4.58
C HIS A 73 -0.78 6.45 -3.29
N GLY A 74 -2.06 6.81 -3.17
CA GLY A 74 -2.64 7.45 -1.99
C GLY A 74 -3.01 6.42 -0.93
N LYS A 75 -2.54 6.65 0.30
CA LYS A 75 -2.97 5.89 1.48
C LYS A 75 -3.89 6.77 2.32
N LYS A 76 -5.15 6.35 2.45
CA LYS A 76 -6.12 7.00 3.35
C LYS A 76 -5.89 6.51 4.78
N ASP A 77 -5.89 7.43 5.73
CA ASP A 77 -5.72 7.15 7.15
C ASP A 77 -6.89 7.69 8.00
N ALA A 78 -6.90 7.37 9.29
CA ALA A 78 -7.93 7.76 10.23
C ALA A 78 -8.01 9.29 10.40
N LYS A 79 -9.14 9.75 10.94
CA LYS A 79 -9.38 11.18 11.17
C LYS A 79 -8.47 11.71 12.28
N LEU A 80 -7.76 12.80 12.01
CA LEU A 80 -7.00 13.52 13.03
C LEU A 80 -7.97 14.27 13.96
N ASP A 81 -7.80 14.09 15.26
CA ASP A 81 -8.64 14.72 16.29
C ASP A 81 -8.31 16.20 16.45
N SER A 82 -7.03 16.51 16.59
CA SER A 82 -6.56 17.86 16.87
C SER A 82 -6.37 18.66 15.57
N LYS A 83 -7.12 19.77 15.43
CA LYS A 83 -7.03 20.66 14.26
C LYS A 83 -5.75 21.49 14.24
N HIS A 84 -5.14 21.71 15.39
CA HIS A 84 -3.98 22.60 15.57
C HIS A 84 -2.66 21.84 15.64
N ALA A 85 -2.69 20.50 15.74
CA ALA A 85 -1.50 19.67 15.80
C ALA A 85 -0.99 19.31 14.38
N LEU A 86 -0.60 20.32 13.61
CA LEU A 86 0.03 20.11 12.29
C LEU A 86 1.34 19.29 12.38
N PRO A 87 2.21 19.43 13.41
CA PRO A 87 3.42 18.62 13.53
C PRO A 87 3.14 17.12 13.60
N SER A 88 2.01 16.70 14.17
CA SER A 88 1.62 15.29 14.23
C SER A 88 1.41 14.67 12.84
N ILE A 89 1.13 15.48 11.81
CA ILE A 89 1.02 14.98 10.43
C ILE A 89 2.36 14.43 9.94
N ASN A 90 3.49 15.02 10.35
CA ASN A 90 4.82 14.53 9.99
C ASN A 90 5.07 13.16 10.63
N GLU A 91 4.73 13.00 11.91
CA GLU A 91 4.84 11.71 12.61
C GLU A 91 3.96 10.64 11.94
N LEU A 92 2.72 10.99 11.57
CA LEU A 92 1.82 10.08 10.84
C LEU A 92 2.37 9.74 9.44
N ALA A 93 3.00 10.69 8.76
CA ALA A 93 3.64 10.45 7.47
C ALA A 93 4.83 9.48 7.61
N ASP A 94 5.64 9.63 8.66
CA ASP A 94 6.77 8.75 8.94
C ASP A 94 6.31 7.32 9.28
N LEU A 95 5.29 7.19 10.14
CA LEU A 95 4.68 5.89 10.50
C LEU A 95 4.11 5.16 9.28
N ASN A 96 3.51 5.90 8.34
CA ASN A 96 2.96 5.36 7.11
C ASN A 96 3.99 5.29 5.94
N SER A 97 5.23 5.69 6.18
CA SER A 97 6.30 5.81 5.18
C SER A 97 5.87 6.58 3.93
N CYS A 98 5.23 7.73 4.11
CA CYS A 98 4.74 8.59 3.05
C CYS A 98 5.64 9.82 2.85
N ASN A 99 5.95 10.15 1.60
CA ASN A 99 6.81 11.29 1.26
C ASN A 99 6.02 12.60 1.20
N HIS A 100 4.71 12.50 0.97
CA HIS A 100 3.80 13.63 0.82
C HIS A 100 2.59 13.44 1.72
N ALA A 101 2.02 14.53 2.20
CA ALA A 101 0.78 14.52 2.98
C ALA A 101 -0.23 15.51 2.40
N LEU A 102 -1.48 15.05 2.31
CA LEU A 102 -2.66 15.83 1.99
C LEU A 102 -3.58 15.79 3.21
N TYR A 103 -3.82 16.96 3.82
CA TYR A 103 -4.66 17.08 5.01
C TYR A 103 -5.84 18.01 4.75
N PHE A 104 -7.04 17.46 4.88
CA PHE A 104 -8.31 18.19 4.75
C PHE A 104 -8.75 18.76 6.11
N GLU A 105 -8.55 20.06 6.29
CA GLU A 105 -8.98 20.82 7.46
C GLU A 105 -10.37 21.42 7.22
N SER A 106 -11.37 20.94 7.96
CA SER A 106 -12.73 21.46 7.97
C SER A 106 -12.86 22.48 9.11
N ARG A 107 -13.22 23.71 8.77
CA ARG A 107 -13.56 24.77 9.73
C ARG A 107 -15.05 25.05 9.67
N ARG A 108 -15.66 25.18 10.86
CA ARG A 108 -17.10 25.49 11.03
C ARG A 108 -18.04 24.63 10.17
N HIS A 109 -17.61 23.41 9.81
CA HIS A 109 -18.33 22.49 8.92
C HIS A 109 -18.76 23.09 7.56
N SER A 110 -18.10 24.16 7.11
CA SER A 110 -18.45 24.89 5.89
C SER A 110 -17.20 25.14 5.04
N ASP A 111 -16.16 25.68 5.67
CA ASP A 111 -14.92 25.99 4.99
C ASP A 111 -14.00 24.77 4.93
N LEU A 112 -13.46 24.49 3.75
CA LEU A 112 -12.49 23.44 3.52
C LEU A 112 -11.14 24.04 3.17
N TYR A 113 -10.13 23.69 3.95
CA TYR A 113 -8.73 23.96 3.62
C TYR A 113 -8.02 22.64 3.33
N LEU A 114 -7.22 22.65 2.27
CA LEU A 114 -6.36 21.54 1.91
C LEU A 114 -4.91 21.94 2.16
N TRP A 115 -4.26 21.22 3.05
CA TRP A 115 -2.83 21.32 3.27
C TRP A 115 -2.14 20.27 2.42
N ALA A 116 -1.24 20.71 1.54
CA ALA A 116 -0.36 19.84 0.77
C ALA A 116 1.08 20.12 1.17
N SER A 117 1.79 19.10 1.63
CA SER A 117 3.18 19.23 2.06
C SER A 117 4.02 18.05 1.62
N ARG A 118 5.34 18.29 1.51
CA ARG A 118 6.34 17.23 1.51
C ARG A 118 6.82 17.03 2.94
N CYS A 119 6.62 15.86 3.52
CA CYS A 119 7.07 15.55 4.87
C CYS A 119 8.50 14.99 4.82
N PRO A 120 9.38 15.26 5.82
CA PRO A 120 9.20 16.12 6.99
C PRO A 120 9.76 17.56 6.83
N ASN A 121 10.68 17.80 5.90
CA ASN A 121 11.41 19.08 5.77
C ASN A 121 10.75 20.08 4.80
N GLY A 122 9.63 19.73 4.17
CA GLY A 122 9.28 20.28 2.86
C GLY A 122 8.77 21.72 2.80
N PRO A 123 8.43 22.20 1.60
CA PRO A 123 7.47 23.28 1.43
C PRO A 123 6.06 22.76 1.80
N SER A 124 5.26 23.65 2.38
CA SER A 124 3.85 23.39 2.72
C SER A 124 2.98 24.47 2.11
N ILE A 125 1.90 24.07 1.46
CA ILE A 125 0.95 24.97 0.82
C ILE A 125 -0.42 24.73 1.41
N ARG A 126 -1.13 25.81 1.72
CA ARG A 126 -2.52 25.77 2.19
C ARG A 126 -3.43 26.34 1.12
N PHE A 127 -4.30 25.51 0.58
CA PHE A 127 -5.32 25.90 -0.37
C PHE A 127 -6.64 26.15 0.36
N HIS A 128 -7.33 27.22 -0.01
CA HIS A 128 -8.73 27.41 0.32
C HIS A 128 -9.57 26.80 -0.80
N VAL A 129 -10.31 25.75 -0.49
CA VAL A 129 -11.06 24.98 -1.48
C VAL A 129 -12.50 25.47 -1.50
N VAL A 130 -12.90 26.05 -2.62
CA VAL A 130 -14.23 26.62 -2.86
C VAL A 130 -14.91 25.94 -4.05
N ASN A 131 -16.24 26.07 -4.15
CA ASN A 131 -17.05 25.55 -5.27
C ASN A 131 -16.78 24.07 -5.58
N VAL A 132 -16.80 23.23 -4.54
CA VAL A 132 -16.60 21.79 -4.68
C VAL A 132 -17.83 21.14 -5.31
N HIS A 133 -17.62 20.43 -6.41
CA HIS A 133 -18.58 19.53 -7.05
C HIS A 133 -18.00 18.12 -7.09
N THR A 134 -18.73 17.14 -6.58
CA THR A 134 -18.25 15.74 -6.48
C THR A 134 -18.60 14.96 -7.74
N MET A 135 -17.93 13.82 -7.96
CA MET A 135 -18.24 12.97 -9.13
C MET A 135 -19.69 12.48 -9.15
N ASP A 136 -20.29 12.31 -7.96
CA ASP A 136 -21.69 11.91 -7.77
C ASP A 136 -22.67 13.00 -8.25
N GLU A 137 -22.37 14.27 -7.99
CA GLU A 137 -23.17 15.41 -8.45
C GLU A 137 -23.09 15.58 -9.98
N MET A 138 -21.94 15.28 -10.58
CA MET A 138 -21.70 15.40 -12.02
C MET A 138 -22.09 14.15 -12.83
N LYS A 139 -22.64 13.10 -12.19
CA LYS A 139 -22.96 11.81 -12.82
C LYS A 139 -21.78 11.18 -13.57
N MET A 140 -20.56 11.41 -13.09
CA MET A 140 -19.34 10.78 -13.63
C MET A 140 -19.15 9.39 -13.00
N THR A 141 -20.20 8.57 -12.99
CA THR A 141 -20.19 7.23 -12.37
C THR A 141 -19.45 6.19 -13.22
N ASP A 142 -19.25 6.49 -14.50
CA ASP A 142 -18.56 5.59 -15.43
C ASP A 142 -17.03 5.57 -15.20
N PHE A 143 -16.50 6.50 -14.39
CA PHE A 143 -15.10 6.48 -14.00
C PHE A 143 -14.88 5.42 -12.92
N VAL A 144 -14.49 4.21 -13.36
CA VAL A 144 -14.04 3.15 -12.44
C VAL A 144 -12.55 3.31 -12.18
N PRO A 145 -12.12 3.55 -10.92
CA PRO A 145 -10.71 3.67 -10.60
C PRO A 145 -9.98 2.36 -10.92
N PRO A 146 -8.76 2.40 -11.50
CA PRO A 146 -8.00 1.20 -11.86
C PRO A 146 -7.79 0.23 -10.69
N VAL A 147 -7.63 0.77 -9.47
CA VAL A 147 -7.49 -0.02 -8.24
C VAL A 147 -8.75 -0.81 -7.92
N GLN A 148 -9.93 -0.26 -8.22
CA GLN A 148 -11.21 -0.90 -7.96
C GLN A 148 -11.49 -2.01 -8.97
N ALA A 149 -11.27 -1.73 -10.26
CA ALA A 149 -11.34 -2.75 -11.32
C ALA A 149 -10.41 -3.95 -11.04
N LEU A 150 -9.19 -3.69 -10.56
CA LEU A 150 -8.25 -4.75 -10.18
C LEU A 150 -8.71 -5.56 -8.97
N LYS A 151 -9.39 -4.94 -7.99
CA LYS A 151 -9.95 -5.65 -6.84
C LYS A 151 -11.11 -6.55 -7.26
N GLU A 152 -11.99 -6.05 -8.12
CA GLU A 152 -13.14 -6.79 -8.65
C GLU A 152 -12.68 -8.06 -9.37
N HIS A 153 -11.71 -7.97 -10.28
CA HIS A 153 -11.14 -9.15 -10.95
C HIS A 153 -10.52 -10.17 -9.97
N LYS A 154 -9.88 -9.71 -8.89
CA LYS A 154 -9.35 -10.61 -7.85
C LYS A 154 -10.45 -11.33 -7.09
N THR A 155 -11.54 -10.62 -6.75
CA THR A 155 -12.68 -11.23 -6.06
C THR A 155 -13.42 -12.23 -6.96
N GLU A 156 -13.59 -11.93 -8.24
CA GLU A 156 -14.18 -12.85 -9.21
C GLU A 156 -13.37 -14.13 -9.38
N ALA A 157 -12.03 -14.00 -9.47
CA ALA A 157 -11.14 -15.15 -9.55
C ALA A 157 -11.22 -16.02 -8.28
N ALA A 158 -11.30 -15.40 -7.11
CA ALA A 158 -11.47 -16.11 -5.84
C ALA A 158 -12.81 -16.85 -5.75
N LEU A 159 -13.91 -16.22 -6.16
CA LEU A 159 -15.25 -16.82 -6.19
C LEU A 159 -15.31 -18.02 -7.15
N LYS A 160 -14.70 -17.90 -8.34
CA LYS A 160 -14.60 -19.02 -9.30
C LYS A 160 -13.82 -20.20 -8.73
N TYR A 161 -12.77 -19.94 -7.95
CA TYR A 161 -12.00 -20.99 -7.28
C TYR A 161 -12.84 -21.70 -6.20
N VAL A 162 -13.54 -20.95 -5.35
CA VAL A 162 -14.41 -21.51 -4.30
C VAL A 162 -15.51 -22.37 -4.93
N GLY A 163 -16.20 -21.86 -5.95
CA GLY A 163 -17.24 -22.63 -6.65
C GLY A 163 -16.71 -23.90 -7.32
N ARG A 164 -15.49 -23.86 -7.90
CA ARG A 164 -14.85 -25.07 -8.45
C ARG A 164 -14.56 -26.11 -7.35
N LYS A 165 -14.08 -25.66 -6.18
CA LYS A 165 -13.75 -26.53 -5.05
C LYS A 165 -14.99 -27.17 -4.42
N GLU A 166 -16.09 -26.44 -4.33
CA GLU A 166 -17.39 -26.99 -3.90
C GLU A 166 -17.96 -28.01 -4.90
N GLN A 167 -17.79 -27.78 -6.20
CA GLN A 167 -18.18 -28.77 -7.21
C GLN A 167 -17.33 -30.05 -7.13
N GLU A 168 -16.03 -29.93 -6.88
CA GLU A 168 -15.15 -31.10 -6.67
C GLU A 168 -15.55 -31.90 -5.43
N SER A 169 -15.80 -31.24 -4.29
CA SER A 169 -16.24 -31.94 -3.07
C SER A 169 -17.61 -32.59 -3.23
N SER A 170 -18.54 -31.95 -3.94
CA SER A 170 -19.85 -32.53 -4.28
C SER A 170 -19.72 -33.75 -5.20
N ARG A 171 -18.78 -33.73 -6.15
CA ARG A 171 -18.50 -34.88 -7.03
C ARG A 171 -17.83 -36.02 -6.27
N GLU A 172 -16.95 -35.71 -5.32
CA GLU A 172 -16.28 -36.69 -4.48
C GLU A 172 -17.26 -37.38 -3.52
N SER A 173 -18.06 -36.62 -2.80
CA SER A 173 -19.13 -37.16 -1.95
C SER A 173 -20.17 -37.97 -2.74
N ARG A 174 -20.50 -37.55 -3.97
CA ARG A 174 -21.34 -38.36 -4.88
C ARG A 174 -20.66 -39.67 -5.29
N LYS A 175 -19.36 -39.65 -5.58
CA LYS A 175 -18.57 -40.86 -5.91
C LYS A 175 -18.48 -41.80 -4.71
N GLU A 176 -18.27 -41.28 -3.51
CA GLU A 176 -18.25 -42.06 -2.27
C GLU A 176 -19.60 -42.75 -2.04
N LEU A 177 -20.71 -42.02 -2.21
CA LEU A 177 -22.06 -42.59 -2.12
C LEU A 177 -22.26 -43.75 -3.11
N ILE A 178 -21.85 -43.55 -4.36
CA ILE A 178 -21.91 -44.60 -5.40
C ILE A 178 -21.01 -45.78 -5.03
N ASN A 179 -19.83 -45.54 -4.46
CA ASN A 179 -18.89 -46.59 -4.07
C ASN A 179 -19.38 -47.38 -2.84
N MET A 180 -20.09 -46.74 -1.90
CA MET A 180 -20.72 -47.41 -0.76
C MET A 180 -21.97 -48.21 -1.15
N MET A 181 -22.66 -47.82 -2.23
CA MET A 181 -23.82 -48.53 -2.78
C MET A 181 -23.43 -49.65 -3.76
N ARG A 182 -22.14 -49.86 -4.00
CA ARG A 182 -21.67 -51.01 -4.77
C ARG A 182 -21.87 -52.27 -3.92
N PRO A 183 -22.61 -53.29 -4.39
CA PRO A 183 -22.69 -54.57 -3.69
C PRO A 183 -21.29 -55.19 -3.60
N ASP A 184 -20.91 -55.68 -2.42
CA ASP A 184 -19.66 -56.43 -2.25
C ASP A 184 -19.75 -57.75 -3.04
N ASP A 185 -19.09 -57.82 -4.20
CA ASP A 185 -18.88 -59.07 -4.93
C ASP A 185 -17.88 -59.93 -4.13
N GLU A 186 -18.39 -60.87 -3.32
CA GLU A 186 -17.59 -61.82 -2.53
C GLU A 186 -16.58 -62.66 -3.35
N LEU A 187 -16.63 -62.62 -4.69
CA LEU A 187 -15.72 -63.31 -5.60
C LEU A 187 -14.37 -62.61 -5.83
N GLU A 188 -14.24 -61.30 -5.63
CA GLU A 188 -12.95 -60.60 -5.83
C GLU A 188 -11.94 -60.90 -4.70
N LYS A 189 -12.41 -61.05 -3.46
CA LYS A 189 -11.56 -61.35 -2.29
C LYS A 189 -10.97 -62.77 -2.33
N ARG A 190 -11.55 -63.69 -3.13
CA ARG A 190 -11.09 -65.09 -3.28
C ARG A 190 -10.03 -65.29 -4.36
N LYS A 191 -9.76 -64.31 -5.23
CA LYS A 191 -8.74 -64.43 -6.30
C LYS A 191 -7.32 -64.09 -5.86
N VAL A 192 -7.08 -63.76 -4.60
CA VAL A 192 -5.73 -63.42 -4.07
C VAL A 192 -5.01 -64.65 -3.47
N PHE A 193 -5.66 -65.81 -3.38
CA PHE A 193 -5.03 -67.08 -3.02
C PHE A 193 -5.45 -68.20 -3.98
N ALA A 194 -4.82 -68.23 -5.16
CA ALA A 194 -4.68 -69.42 -6.01
C ALA A 194 -3.41 -69.27 -6.83
#